data_AF-A0A7S1I4P1-F1
#
_entry.id   AF-A0A7S1I4P1-F1
#
_cell.length_a   1.000
_cell.length_b   1.000
_cell.length_c   1.000
_cell.angle_alpha   90.00
_cell.angle_beta   90.00
_cell.angle_gamma   90.00
#
_symmetry.space_group_name_H-M   'P 1'
#
loop_
_entity.id
_entity.type
_entity.pdbx_description
1 polymer ?
#
loop_
_entity_poly.entity_id
_entity_poly.type
_entity_poly.pdbx_seq_one_letter_code
_entity_poly.pdbx_strand_id
1 'polypeptide(L)'
;EQLKEKADMYSFFYDDEAAYNEYVEKMTKPGEWGDEVALKAVCDKMEIVAYVLVSTPGNWYLRYTPSHLEKVEEFMDLQHILMTFLYPIHYNSLTYEDDDPIILSPEEVKTMPELVCDTRRVIVEK
;
A
#
# COMPACT_ATOMS: atom_id res chain seq x y z
N GLU A 1 -16.26 3.89 3.84
CA GLU A 1 -17.33 2.87 3.74
C GLU A 1 -16.82 1.46 4.02
N GLN A 2 -15.78 1.00 3.32
CA GLN A 2 -15.21 -0.35 3.49
C GLN A 2 -14.93 -0.75 4.95
N LEU A 3 -14.26 0.11 5.72
CA LEU A 3 -14.01 -0.13 7.15
C LEU A 3 -15.31 -0.39 7.93
N LYS A 4 -16.41 0.32 7.64
CA LYS A 4 -17.70 0.10 8.30
C LYS A 4 -18.38 -1.19 7.83
N GLU A 5 -18.37 -1.45 6.53
CA GLU A 5 -19.11 -2.56 5.90
C GLU A 5 -18.48 -3.93 6.16
N LYS A 6 -17.16 -3.96 6.38
CA LYS A 6 -16.36 -5.18 6.58
C LYS A 6 -15.57 -5.13 7.89
N ALA A 7 -16.21 -4.61 8.95
CA ALA A 7 -15.61 -4.45 10.28
C ALA A 7 -14.90 -5.72 10.77
N ASP A 8 -15.52 -6.90 10.58
CA ASP A 8 -14.96 -8.21 10.97
C ASP A 8 -13.57 -8.50 10.38
N MET A 9 -13.22 -7.89 9.24
CA MET A 9 -11.92 -8.08 8.59
C MET A 9 -10.81 -7.21 9.16
N TYR A 10 -11.16 -6.07 9.78
CA TYR A 10 -10.20 -5.05 10.21
C TYR A 10 -10.17 -4.84 11.71
N SER A 11 -11.23 -5.19 12.44
CA SER A 11 -11.30 -5.01 13.90
C SER A 11 -10.24 -5.82 14.64
N PHE A 12 -9.75 -6.92 14.07
CA PHE A 12 -8.68 -7.75 14.64
C PHE A 12 -7.34 -6.99 14.83
N PHE A 13 -7.12 -5.88 14.13
CA PHE A 13 -5.92 -5.05 14.30
C PHE A 13 -5.97 -4.14 15.55
N TYR A 14 -7.09 -4.17 16.30
CA TYR A 14 -7.32 -3.32 17.46
C TYR A 14 -7.60 -4.18 18.69
N ASP A 15 -7.32 -3.62 19.86
CA ASP A 15 -7.45 -4.33 21.14
C ASP A 15 -8.91 -4.73 21.43
N ASP A 16 -9.86 -3.88 21.05
CA ASP A 16 -11.29 -4.12 21.22
C ASP A 16 -12.15 -3.37 20.18
N GLU A 17 -13.46 -3.68 20.21
CA GLU A 17 -14.45 -3.07 19.30
C GLU A 17 -14.59 -1.56 19.50
N ALA A 18 -14.39 -1.05 20.72
CA ALA A 18 -14.50 0.38 21.01
C ALA A 18 -13.34 1.15 20.37
N ALA A 19 -12.12 0.63 20.46
CA ALA A 19 -10.94 1.18 19.80
C ALA A 19 -11.10 1.18 18.27
N TYR A 20 -11.63 0.09 17.70
CA TYR A 20 -11.92 0.03 16.27
C TYR A 20 -12.96 1.07 15.84
N ASN A 21 -14.06 1.19 16.59
CA ASN A 21 -15.11 2.17 16.30
C ASN A 21 -14.57 3.61 16.39
N GLU A 22 -13.71 3.91 17.37
CA GLU A 22 -13.05 5.21 17.47
C GLU A 22 -12.15 5.49 16.26
N TYR A 23 -11.37 4.51 15.82
CA TYR A 23 -10.56 4.61 14.60
C TYR A 23 -11.43 4.90 13.37
N VAL A 24 -12.49 4.11 13.17
CA VAL A 24 -13.41 4.28 12.03
C VAL A 24 -14.08 5.66 12.05
N GLU A 25 -14.41 6.20 13.23
CA GLU A 25 -14.95 7.55 13.35
C GLU A 25 -13.89 8.61 13.00
N LYS A 26 -12.66 8.48 13.51
CA LYS A 26 -11.54 9.38 13.18
C LYS A 26 -11.28 9.43 11.68
N MET A 27 -11.26 8.28 11.01
CA MET A 27 -11.04 8.19 9.56
C MET A 27 -12.11 8.90 8.71
N THR A 28 -13.22 9.35 9.30
CA THR A 28 -14.20 10.20 8.59
C THR A 28 -13.85 11.69 8.62
N LYS A 29 -12.90 12.10 9.46
CA LYS A 29 -12.55 13.51 9.70
C LYS A 29 -11.51 13.97 8.67
N PRO A 30 -11.69 15.17 8.07
CA PRO A 30 -10.68 15.76 7.21
C PRO A 30 -9.34 15.92 7.93
N GLY A 31 -8.25 15.55 7.27
CA GLY A 31 -6.90 15.66 7.83
C GLY A 31 -6.52 14.54 8.80
N GLU A 32 -7.38 13.54 9.03
CA GLU A 32 -6.98 12.30 9.67
C GLU A 32 -6.01 11.53 8.75
N TRP A 33 -4.98 10.94 9.34
CA TRP A 33 -3.94 10.23 8.59
C TRP A 33 -4.35 8.78 8.35
N GLY A 34 -4.12 8.29 7.14
CA GLY A 34 -4.25 6.87 6.84
C GLY A 34 -3.03 6.07 7.30
N ASP A 35 -3.27 4.84 7.72
CA ASP A 35 -2.28 3.84 8.09
C ASP A 35 -2.36 2.62 7.13
N GLU A 36 -1.67 1.54 7.47
CA GLU A 36 -1.71 0.28 6.72
C GLU A 36 -3.10 -0.36 6.66
N VAL A 37 -3.93 -0.17 7.70
CA VAL A 37 -5.30 -0.70 7.75
C VAL A 37 -6.18 0.06 6.77
N ALA A 38 -6.06 1.39 6.73
CA ALA A 38 -6.75 2.23 5.76
C ALA A 38 -6.32 1.88 4.32
N LEU A 39 -5.02 1.71 4.08
CA LEU A 39 -4.50 1.34 2.76
C LEU A 39 -5.02 -0.02 2.30
N LYS A 40 -5.05 -1.02 3.20
CA LYS A 40 -5.61 -2.33 2.91
C LYS A 40 -7.10 -2.24 2.56
N ALA A 41 -7.87 -1.45 3.30
CA ALA A 41 -9.28 -1.23 3.04
C ALA A 41 -9.52 -0.53 1.68
N VAL A 42 -8.64 0.39 1.27
CA VAL A 42 -8.69 0.98 -0.07
C VAL A 42 -8.46 -0.06 -1.16
N CYS A 43 -7.45 -0.93 -0.99
CA CYS A 43 -7.17 -2.02 -1.93
C CYS A 43 -8.39 -2.95 -2.09
N ASP A 44 -9.03 -3.31 -0.98
CA ASP A 44 -10.24 -4.15 -0.99
C ASP A 44 -11.44 -3.48 -1.65
N LYS A 45 -11.63 -2.17 -1.44
CA LYS A 45 -12.80 -1.47 -1.98
C LYS A 45 -12.66 -1.15 -3.45
N MET A 46 -11.45 -0.83 -3.89
CA MET A 46 -11.17 -0.33 -5.23
C MET A 46 -10.67 -1.41 -6.19
N GLU A 47 -10.45 -2.64 -5.71
CA GLU A 47 -9.88 -3.72 -6.53
C GLU A 47 -8.54 -3.32 -7.15
N ILE A 48 -7.64 -2.80 -6.29
CA ILE A 48 -6.30 -2.35 -6.70
C ILE A 48 -5.21 -3.06 -5.89
N VAL A 49 -4.01 -3.11 -6.48
CA VAL A 49 -2.79 -3.55 -5.82
C VAL A 49 -1.94 -2.35 -5.48
N ALA A 50 -1.57 -2.19 -4.21
CA ALA A 50 -0.65 -1.15 -3.78
C ALA A 50 0.73 -1.71 -3.47
N TYR A 51 1.76 -1.11 -4.05
CA TYR A 51 3.16 -1.38 -3.74
C TYR A 51 3.73 -0.21 -2.96
N VAL A 52 4.30 -0.48 -1.79
CA VAL A 52 4.84 0.55 -0.89
C VAL A 52 6.32 0.29 -0.65
N LEU A 53 7.15 1.27 -1.02
CA LEU A 53 8.57 1.29 -0.71
C LEU A 53 8.80 2.04 0.60
N VAL A 54 9.28 1.36 1.63
CA VAL A 54 9.47 1.91 2.97
C VAL A 54 10.93 2.31 3.18
N SER A 55 11.16 3.49 3.77
CA SER A 55 12.51 4.02 4.01
C SER A 55 13.29 3.33 5.14
N THR A 56 12.73 2.30 5.78
CA THR A 56 13.38 1.58 6.89
C THR A 56 14.22 0.41 6.39
N PRO A 57 15.43 0.19 6.95
CA PRO A 57 16.22 -1.00 6.66
C PRO A 57 15.48 -2.28 7.08
N GLY A 58 15.46 -3.28 6.19
CA GLY A 58 14.73 -4.54 6.39
C GLY A 58 13.23 -4.38 6.14
N ASN A 59 12.68 -5.22 5.24
CA ASN A 59 11.28 -5.14 4.76
C ASN A 59 10.91 -3.78 4.14
N TRP A 60 11.76 -3.30 3.23
CA TRP A 60 11.58 -2.05 2.49
C TRP A 60 10.49 -2.12 1.41
N TYR A 61 9.89 -3.29 1.17
CA TYR A 61 8.88 -3.50 0.15
C TYR A 61 7.66 -4.21 0.74
N LEU A 62 6.51 -3.53 0.68
CA LEU A 62 5.22 -4.05 1.09
C LEU A 62 4.28 -4.11 -0.11
N ARG A 63 3.45 -5.14 -0.17
CA ARG A 63 2.41 -5.30 -1.18
C ARG A 63 1.07 -5.54 -0.51
N TYR A 64 0.09 -4.73 -0.87
CA TYR A 64 -1.29 -4.87 -0.45
C TYR A 64 -2.14 -5.27 -1.64
N THR A 65 -2.89 -6.37 -1.50
CA THR A 65 -3.81 -6.90 -2.52
C THR A 65 -5.22 -6.96 -1.94
N PRO A 66 -6.26 -7.04 -2.79
CA PRO A 66 -7.60 -7.37 -2.32
C PRO A 66 -7.57 -8.72 -1.58
N SER A 67 -8.29 -8.84 -0.46
CA SER A 67 -8.20 -10.00 0.43
C SER A 67 -8.62 -11.31 -0.22
N HIS A 68 -9.53 -11.25 -1.19
CA HIS A 68 -9.93 -12.44 -1.92
C HIS A 68 -8.85 -12.92 -2.93
N LEU A 69 -7.84 -12.10 -3.21
CA LEU A 69 -6.74 -12.37 -4.14
C LEU A 69 -5.40 -12.63 -3.46
N GLU A 70 -5.30 -12.55 -2.12
CA GLU A 70 -4.02 -12.72 -1.39
C GLU A 70 -3.30 -14.04 -1.66
N LYS A 71 -4.03 -15.08 -2.11
CA LYS A 71 -3.51 -16.44 -2.31
C LYS A 71 -3.46 -16.88 -3.77
N VAL A 72 -3.78 -15.99 -4.71
CA VAL A 72 -3.83 -16.30 -6.14
C VAL A 72 -3.06 -15.25 -6.94
N GLU A 73 -2.52 -15.64 -8.08
CA GLU A 73 -1.78 -14.72 -8.98
C GLU A 73 -2.71 -13.93 -9.92
N GLU A 74 -4.02 -13.95 -9.67
CA GLU A 74 -5.08 -13.33 -10.50
C GLU A 74 -5.13 -11.79 -10.38
N PHE A 75 -4.23 -11.18 -9.61
CA PHE A 75 -4.17 -9.72 -9.45
C PHE A 75 -3.48 -8.97 -10.60
N MET A 76 -2.94 -9.67 -11.60
CA MET A 76 -2.20 -9.07 -12.72
C MET A 76 -3.04 -8.14 -13.61
N ASP A 77 -4.35 -8.36 -13.66
CA ASP A 77 -5.28 -7.55 -14.46
C ASP A 77 -5.87 -6.35 -13.69
N LEU A 78 -5.49 -6.18 -12.41
CA LEU A 78 -5.96 -5.07 -11.59
C LEU A 78 -5.15 -3.79 -11.83
N GLN A 79 -5.71 -2.66 -11.40
CA GLN A 79 -4.92 -1.43 -11.37
C GLN A 79 -3.86 -1.53 -10.26
N HIS A 80 -2.64 -1.12 -10.60
CA HIS A 80 -1.51 -1.08 -9.69
C HIS A 80 -1.17 0.37 -9.34
N ILE A 81 -0.92 0.63 -8.05
CA ILE A 81 -0.41 1.92 -7.57
C ILE A 81 0.94 1.73 -6.88
N LEU A 82 1.84 2.68 -7.08
CA LEU A 82 3.15 2.71 -6.43
C LEU A 82 3.22 3.90 -5.47
N MET A 83 3.73 3.63 -4.28
CA MET A 83 3.90 4.62 -3.23
C MET A 83 5.26 4.47 -2.56
N THR A 84 5.72 5.54 -1.95
CA THR A 84 6.82 5.51 -0.98
C THR A 84 6.29 5.89 0.39
N PHE A 85 6.75 5.21 1.44
CA PHE A 85 6.47 5.55 2.82
C PHE A 85 7.76 6.01 3.50
N LEU A 86 7.85 7.32 3.70
CA LEU A 86 8.89 7.96 4.49
C LEU A 86 8.54 7.75 5.96
N TYR A 87 8.98 6.63 6.52
CA TYR A 87 8.65 6.24 7.86
C TYR A 87 9.10 7.29 8.89
N PRO A 88 8.28 7.61 9.91
CA PRO A 88 6.87 7.21 10.12
C PRO A 88 5.85 8.26 9.63
N ILE A 89 6.24 9.14 8.70
CA ILE A 89 5.60 10.45 8.53
C ILE A 89 4.72 10.53 7.28
N HIS A 90 5.12 9.97 6.14
CA HIS A 90 4.42 10.38 4.91
C HIS A 90 4.42 9.36 3.78
N TYR A 91 3.26 9.21 3.14
CA TYR A 91 3.11 8.52 1.87
C TYR A 91 3.25 9.51 0.70
N ASN A 92 4.12 9.20 -0.27
CA ASN A 92 4.12 9.89 -1.56
C ASN A 92 3.63 8.95 -2.65
N SER A 93 2.94 9.49 -3.66
CA SER A 93 2.72 8.77 -4.91
C SER A 93 4.03 8.66 -5.67
N LEU A 94 4.25 7.50 -6.29
CA LEU A 94 5.30 7.30 -7.27
C LEU A 94 4.63 7.10 -8.62
N THR A 95 4.95 7.96 -9.58
CA THR A 95 4.40 7.93 -10.94
C THR A 95 5.55 7.89 -11.93
N TYR A 96 5.34 7.26 -13.08
CA TYR A 96 6.32 7.22 -14.16
C TYR A 96 6.15 8.43 -15.07
N GLU A 97 7.23 8.93 -15.66
CA GLU A 97 7.17 10.10 -16.55
C GLU A 97 6.45 9.80 -17.89
N ASP A 98 6.33 8.53 -18.29
CA ASP A 98 5.78 8.12 -19.60
C ASP A 98 4.54 7.18 -19.54
N ASP A 99 3.75 7.14 -18.45
CA ASP A 99 2.51 6.35 -18.30
C ASP A 99 2.63 4.80 -18.49
N ASP A 100 3.82 4.26 -18.77
CA ASP A 100 4.03 2.82 -18.91
C ASP A 100 4.05 2.13 -17.53
N PRO A 101 3.23 1.07 -17.31
CA PRO A 101 3.21 0.36 -16.04
C PRO A 101 4.48 -0.47 -15.84
N ILE A 102 5.08 -0.35 -14.66
CA ILE A 102 6.21 -1.21 -14.27
C ILE A 102 5.66 -2.58 -13.88
N ILE A 103 5.84 -3.57 -14.76
CA ILE A 103 5.66 -4.98 -14.42
C ILE A 103 6.98 -5.46 -13.81
N LEU A 104 7.15 -5.31 -12.50
CA LEU A 104 8.26 -5.95 -11.80
C LEU A 104 7.94 -7.42 -11.58
N SER A 105 8.78 -8.30 -12.12
CA SER A 105 8.74 -9.70 -11.74
C SER A 105 9.11 -9.87 -10.26
N PRO A 106 8.59 -10.91 -9.59
CA PRO A 106 8.99 -11.24 -8.22
C PRO A 106 10.51 -11.45 -8.04
N GLU A 107 11.25 -11.71 -9.11
CA GLU A 107 12.71 -11.86 -9.10
C GLU A 107 13.41 -10.51 -9.13
N GLU A 108 12.92 -9.57 -9.95
CA GLU A 108 13.48 -8.21 -10.05
C GLU A 108 13.34 -7.44 -8.73
N VAL A 109 12.20 -7.57 -8.03
CA VAL A 109 11.99 -6.99 -6.70
C VAL A 109 13.04 -7.51 -5.69
N LYS A 110 13.43 -8.79 -5.79
CA LYS A 110 14.39 -9.42 -4.86
C LYS A 110 15.83 -8.99 -5.12
N THR A 111 16.15 -8.54 -6.33
CA THR A 111 17.51 -8.15 -6.74
C THR A 111 17.74 -6.64 -6.77
N MET A 112 16.72 -5.83 -6.49
CA MET A 112 16.88 -4.37 -6.43
C MET A 112 17.88 -4.00 -5.32
N PRO A 113 18.97 -3.26 -5.66
CA PRO A 113 19.92 -2.79 -4.66
C PRO A 113 19.23 -1.82 -3.71
N GLU A 114 19.69 -1.79 -2.45
CA GLU A 114 19.17 -0.93 -1.38
C GLU A 114 18.82 0.46 -1.93
N LEU A 115 17.52 0.74 -1.97
CA LEU A 115 16.98 1.93 -2.60
C LEU A 115 17.51 3.16 -1.85
N VAL A 116 18.55 3.80 -2.39
CA VAL A 116 18.92 5.15 -2.00
C VAL A 116 17.77 6.03 -2.47
N CYS A 117 16.93 6.44 -1.51
CA CYS A 117 15.88 7.43 -1.69
C CYS A 117 16.52 8.79 -2.05
N ASP A 118 16.92 8.94 -3.32
CA ASP A 118 17.12 10.23 -3.94
C ASP A 118 15.92 10.46 -4.86
N THR A 119 15.03 11.36 -4.44
CA THR A 119 13.76 11.72 -5.09
C THR A 119 13.93 12.40 -6.46
N ARG A 120 15.02 12.13 -7.18
CA ARG A 120 15.36 12.78 -8.45
C ARG A 120 15.85 11.90 -9.58
N ARG A 121 16.13 10.60 -9.40
CA ARG A 121 16.55 9.74 -10.52
C ARG A 121 16.18 8.28 -10.30
N VAL A 122 15.08 7.85 -10.90
CA VAL A 122 14.98 6.46 -11.37
C VAL A 122 15.33 6.50 -12.85
N ILE A 123 16.59 6.22 -13.17
CA ILE A 123 17.04 5.97 -14.55
C ILE A 123 17.20 4.46 -14.66
N VAL A 124 16.39 3.82 -15.49
CA VAL A 124 16.59 2.43 -15.93
C VAL A 124 17.21 2.51 -17.33
N GLU A 125 18.51 2.23 -17.44
CA GLU A 125 19.18 2.10 -18.74
C GLU A 125 19.04 0.68 -19.30
N LYS A 126 19.05 0.61 -20.64
CA LYS A 126 18.75 -0.56 -21.50
C LYS A 126 19.68 -1.76 -21.33
#